data_AF-A0A0C2CY74-F1
#
_entry.id   AF-A0A0C2CY74-F1
#
_cell.length_a   1.000
_cell.length_b   1.000
_cell.length_c   1.000
_cell.angle_alpha   90.00
_cell.angle_beta   90.00
_cell.angle_gamma   90.00
#
_symmetry.space_group_name_H-M   'P 1'
#
loop_
_entity.id
_entity.type
_entity.pdbx_description
1 polymer ?
#
loop_
_entity_poly.entity_id
_entity_poly.type
_entity_poly.pdbx_seq_one_letter_code
_entity_poly.pdbx_strand_id
1 'polypeptide(L)'
;MTHRFGTRELSPYQETEPCVQWTLDNEAPLYVQAVTLSNLGYFHHSNWFVVPNELYAGEDGYFKCSDRGFNELGAATGGTVLYAQSTQSFVEEQRTGAGAVIKIPPNHKVIADLHMLNVGPDTVSTDLFMTLEVIHPKDVDVVLAAIRASYIDLDIPAGEVSKFTGVCNDFGQRYAEATGAPLDMKLHYVLPHYHYLGNHFNLSFMGGPLDGQDVFTVDGFDASAIGGVFDPPLDLTGVEGVRYTCGYDNWRDVNVGWGIGDQEMCVMLALAETKILLDLSVTGGTQAVGVDANGVVEYEGPCGILAVPKNPALGLPTEAERDGPLLVPDSGDEGIPPIPECTDHDPSVAPVLAPTLENVFAAVFQPSCMFNACHGVSGQAAGLNLQAPDLLTELLEHEVLGNPGGALIEPGDPEASWLYQVLASCEPMTDGGVTQTHMPRNAPTLLGDQSVALVRDWIANGANP
;
A
#
# COMPACT_ATOMS: atom_id res chain seq x y z
N MET A 1 11.24 -10.68 -17.59
CA MET A 1 12.18 -11.39 -16.68
C MET A 1 11.53 -11.43 -15.32
N THR A 2 11.53 -12.60 -14.67
CA THR A 2 10.87 -12.79 -13.37
C THR A 2 11.88 -13.30 -12.37
N HIS A 3 11.81 -12.78 -11.14
CA HIS A 3 12.66 -13.17 -10.03
C HIS A 3 11.81 -13.49 -8.80
N ARG A 4 12.17 -14.57 -8.12
CA ARG A 4 11.63 -14.98 -6.82
C ARG A 4 12.64 -14.60 -5.74
N PHE A 5 12.23 -13.78 -4.78
CA PHE A 5 13.10 -13.29 -3.70
C PHE A 5 13.31 -14.32 -2.59
N GLY A 6 12.46 -15.34 -2.52
CA GLY A 6 12.56 -16.44 -1.59
C GLY A 6 11.61 -16.31 -0.40
N THR A 7 11.41 -17.43 0.26
CA THR A 7 10.40 -17.56 1.31
C THR A 7 10.78 -16.83 2.60
N ARG A 8 9.77 -16.24 3.25
CA ARG A 8 9.86 -15.58 4.55
C ARG A 8 8.84 -16.15 5.51
N GLU A 9 9.28 -16.40 6.74
CA GLU A 9 8.39 -16.74 7.83
C GLU A 9 8.12 -15.49 8.67
N LEU A 10 6.85 -15.29 9.03
CA LEU A 10 6.44 -14.30 10.01
C LEU A 10 5.85 -15.04 11.22
N SER A 11 6.37 -14.71 12.40
CA SER A 11 5.81 -15.17 13.67
C SER A 11 4.40 -14.60 13.87
N PRO A 12 3.60 -15.19 14.78
CA PRO A 12 2.33 -14.59 15.18
C PRO A 12 2.52 -13.12 15.61
N TYR A 13 1.65 -12.24 15.14
CA TYR A 13 1.63 -10.80 15.49
C TYR A 13 2.92 -10.05 15.16
N GLN A 14 3.65 -10.53 14.15
CA GLN A 14 4.88 -9.90 13.73
C GLN A 14 4.62 -8.82 12.69
N GLU A 15 5.09 -7.62 13.00
CA GLU A 15 5.30 -6.53 12.05
C GLU A 15 6.82 -6.34 11.88
N THR A 16 7.31 -6.25 10.65
CA THR A 16 8.74 -6.11 10.37
C THR A 16 9.02 -5.37 9.07
N GLU A 17 10.12 -4.62 9.06
CA GLU A 17 10.54 -3.84 7.90
C GLU A 17 11.90 -4.29 7.32
N PRO A 18 12.01 -5.49 6.70
CA PRO A 18 13.25 -5.92 6.10
C PRO A 18 13.50 -5.24 4.76
N CYS A 19 14.78 -5.22 4.36
CA CYS A 19 15.14 -4.95 2.99
C CYS A 19 15.33 -6.25 2.22
N VAL A 20 15.21 -6.17 0.90
CA VAL A 20 15.50 -7.28 -0.01
C VAL A 20 16.23 -6.75 -1.25
N GLN A 21 17.10 -7.55 -1.85
CA GLN A 21 17.75 -7.18 -3.11
C GLN A 21 17.87 -8.35 -4.09
N TRP A 22 17.99 -8.00 -5.37
CA TRP A 22 18.22 -8.88 -6.52
C TRP A 22 19.24 -8.25 -7.47
N THR A 23 20.39 -8.88 -7.61
CA THR A 23 21.43 -8.50 -8.58
C THR A 23 21.00 -8.94 -9.98
N LEU A 24 20.92 -7.99 -10.93
CA LEU A 24 20.37 -8.24 -12.27
C LEU A 24 21.36 -8.87 -13.23
N ASP A 25 22.66 -8.88 -12.91
CA ASP A 25 23.75 -9.33 -13.79
C ASP A 25 23.70 -8.73 -15.21
N ASN A 26 23.27 -7.46 -15.30
CA ASN A 26 23.10 -6.79 -16.58
C ASN A 26 24.37 -6.07 -17.04
N GLU A 27 24.99 -6.55 -18.12
CA GLU A 27 26.13 -5.85 -18.74
C GLU A 27 25.70 -4.65 -19.61
N ALA A 28 24.43 -4.63 -20.03
CA ALA A 28 23.80 -3.57 -20.82
C ALA A 28 22.60 -2.96 -20.07
N PRO A 29 22.16 -1.73 -20.42
CA PRO A 29 20.99 -1.16 -19.77
C PRO A 29 19.71 -1.92 -20.13
N LEU A 30 18.78 -1.97 -19.18
CA LEU A 30 17.42 -2.48 -19.39
C LEU A 30 16.44 -1.31 -19.43
N TYR A 31 15.39 -1.44 -20.23
CA TYR A 31 14.33 -0.44 -20.39
C TYR A 31 13.00 -1.06 -20.01
N VAL A 32 12.55 -0.76 -18.79
CA VAL A 32 11.40 -1.41 -18.15
C VAL A 32 10.14 -0.60 -18.40
N GLN A 33 9.16 -1.19 -19.07
CA GLN A 33 7.86 -0.57 -19.36
C GLN A 33 6.77 -0.97 -18.35
N ALA A 34 6.90 -2.17 -17.77
CA ALA A 34 6.01 -2.60 -16.71
C ALA A 34 6.78 -3.34 -15.62
N VAL A 35 6.32 -3.15 -14.39
CA VAL A 35 6.75 -3.92 -13.22
C VAL A 35 5.51 -4.58 -12.64
N THR A 36 5.53 -5.90 -12.52
CA THR A 36 4.49 -6.66 -11.82
C THR A 36 5.09 -7.20 -10.53
N LEU A 37 4.59 -6.77 -9.39
CA LEU A 37 4.89 -7.40 -8.11
C LEU A 37 3.77 -8.39 -7.78
N SER A 38 4.14 -9.57 -7.31
CA SER A 38 3.21 -10.58 -6.84
C SER A 38 3.70 -11.22 -5.56
N ASN A 39 2.79 -11.56 -4.65
CA ASN A 39 3.12 -12.19 -3.39
C ASN A 39 2.06 -13.20 -2.92
N LEU A 40 2.42 -13.98 -1.90
CA LEU A 40 1.54 -14.96 -1.24
C LEU A 40 0.92 -14.42 0.06
N GLY A 41 0.82 -13.10 0.19
CA GLY A 41 0.23 -12.39 1.33
C GLY A 41 1.25 -11.82 2.30
N TYR A 42 0.76 -11.04 3.27
CA TYR A 42 1.54 -10.44 4.37
C TYR A 42 2.58 -9.38 3.99
N PHE A 43 2.63 -8.95 2.73
CA PHE A 43 3.37 -7.75 2.31
C PHE A 43 2.41 -6.57 2.32
N HIS A 44 2.55 -5.68 3.32
CA HIS A 44 1.65 -4.56 3.55
C HIS A 44 1.85 -3.43 2.54
N HIS A 45 3.09 -3.02 2.29
CA HIS A 45 3.50 -2.18 1.18
C HIS A 45 5.02 -2.29 0.98
N SER A 46 5.54 -1.73 -0.10
CA SER A 46 6.98 -1.74 -0.38
C SER A 46 7.38 -0.66 -1.37
N ASN A 47 8.62 -0.16 -1.25
CA ASN A 47 9.19 0.81 -2.18
C ASN A 47 10.46 0.24 -2.83
N TRP A 48 10.52 0.29 -4.15
CA TRP A 48 11.54 -0.40 -4.93
C TRP A 48 12.39 0.57 -5.71
N PHE A 49 13.68 0.30 -5.70
CA PHE A 49 14.70 1.12 -6.31
C PHE A 49 15.63 0.25 -7.13
N VAL A 50 16.28 0.91 -8.07
CA VAL A 50 17.38 0.32 -8.84
C VAL A 50 18.62 1.12 -8.52
N VAL A 51 19.67 0.45 -8.06
CA VAL A 51 20.91 1.09 -7.60
C VAL A 51 22.13 0.41 -8.20
N PRO A 52 23.29 1.09 -8.30
CA PRO A 52 24.54 0.44 -8.67
C PRO A 52 24.87 -0.73 -7.73
N ASN A 53 25.48 -1.79 -8.25
CA ASN A 53 25.76 -3.02 -7.47
C ASN A 53 26.58 -2.76 -6.20
N GLU A 54 27.48 -1.78 -6.24
CA GLU A 54 28.33 -1.37 -5.13
C GLU A 54 27.61 -0.55 -4.05
N LEU A 55 26.47 0.08 -4.37
CA LEU A 55 25.67 0.82 -3.40
C LEU A 55 24.88 -0.19 -2.54
N TYR A 56 24.95 -0.07 -1.21
CA TYR A 56 24.37 -1.04 -0.27
C TYR A 56 24.87 -2.47 -0.51
N ALA A 57 26.19 -2.65 -0.66
CA ALA A 57 26.80 -3.93 -1.01
C ALA A 57 26.44 -5.08 -0.05
N GLY A 58 26.28 -6.28 -0.59
CA GLY A 58 26.01 -7.51 0.13
C GLY A 58 25.38 -8.57 -0.77
N GLU A 59 25.18 -9.77 -0.23
CA GLU A 59 24.53 -10.87 -0.94
C GLU A 59 23.03 -10.59 -1.16
N ASP A 60 22.47 -11.23 -2.19
CA ASP A 60 21.05 -11.17 -2.54
C ASP A 60 20.15 -11.85 -1.49
N GLY A 61 18.86 -11.53 -1.56
CA GLY A 61 17.86 -11.96 -0.58
C GLY A 61 17.63 -10.91 0.50
N TYR A 62 17.05 -11.36 1.62
CA TYR A 62 16.56 -10.47 2.66
C TYR A 62 17.63 -10.12 3.70
N PHE A 63 17.61 -8.88 4.18
CA PHE A 63 18.53 -8.37 5.20
C PHE A 63 17.88 -7.24 6.01
N LYS A 64 18.49 -6.85 7.13
CA LYS A 64 18.05 -5.66 7.86
C LYS A 64 18.56 -4.42 7.14
N CYS A 65 17.66 -3.51 6.77
CA CYS A 65 18.01 -2.28 6.04
C CYS A 65 19.17 -1.51 6.70
N SER A 66 19.14 -1.40 8.03
CA SER A 66 20.15 -0.68 8.81
C SER A 66 21.55 -1.31 8.77
N ASP A 67 21.68 -2.63 8.58
CA ASP A 67 22.97 -3.31 8.51
C ASP A 67 23.77 -2.88 7.27
N ARG A 68 23.08 -2.42 6.22
CA ARG A 68 23.70 -1.91 4.98
C ARG A 68 23.54 -0.39 4.82
N GLY A 69 22.97 0.31 5.81
CA GLY A 69 22.73 1.75 5.77
C GLY A 69 21.73 2.19 4.69
N PHE A 70 20.81 1.31 4.31
CA PHE A 70 19.79 1.60 3.31
C PHE A 70 18.88 2.76 3.76
N ASN A 71 18.53 3.62 2.81
CA ASN A 71 17.47 4.61 2.95
C ASN A 71 16.92 4.96 1.57
N GLU A 72 15.62 5.17 1.47
CA GLU A 72 14.92 5.41 0.20
C GLU A 72 15.46 6.61 -0.57
N LEU A 73 15.71 7.75 0.09
CA LEU A 73 16.20 8.96 -0.58
C LEU A 73 17.58 8.74 -1.21
N GLY A 74 18.47 8.04 -0.51
CA GLY A 74 19.77 7.65 -1.02
C GLY A 74 19.69 6.67 -2.19
N ALA A 75 18.76 5.71 -2.15
CA ALA A 75 18.51 4.78 -3.24
C ALA A 75 17.94 5.50 -4.48
N ALA A 76 16.95 6.38 -4.29
CA ALA A 76 16.32 7.16 -5.36
C ALA A 76 17.30 8.11 -6.05
N THR A 77 18.19 8.76 -5.29
CA THR A 77 19.17 9.73 -5.82
C THR A 77 20.44 9.07 -6.36
N GLY A 78 20.90 7.97 -5.74
CA GLY A 78 22.04 7.18 -6.22
C GLY A 78 21.70 6.37 -7.47
N GLY A 79 20.45 5.98 -7.64
CA GLY A 79 19.93 5.24 -8.78
C GLY A 79 18.62 5.81 -9.29
N THR A 80 17.52 5.07 -9.16
CA THR A 80 16.16 5.54 -9.49
C THR A 80 15.09 4.74 -8.74
N VAL A 81 13.87 5.28 -8.67
CA VAL A 81 12.68 4.54 -8.19
C VAL A 81 12.18 3.65 -9.32
N LEU A 82 11.89 2.39 -9.00
CA LEU A 82 11.41 1.39 -9.93
C LEU A 82 9.90 1.19 -9.81
N TYR A 83 9.39 1.05 -8.59
CA TYR A 83 8.03 0.61 -8.31
C TYR A 83 7.66 0.92 -6.86
N ALA A 84 6.37 1.06 -6.58
CA ALA A 84 5.82 1.03 -5.23
C ALA A 84 4.56 0.17 -5.22
N GLN A 85 4.27 -0.47 -4.10
CA GLN A 85 3.14 -1.37 -3.92
C GLN A 85 2.01 -0.68 -3.17
N SER A 86 0.78 -0.79 -3.67
CA SER A 86 -0.46 -0.46 -2.98
C SER A 86 -0.61 -1.30 -1.70
N THR A 87 -1.42 -0.82 -0.76
CA THR A 87 -1.61 -1.46 0.54
C THR A 87 -2.19 -2.87 0.36
N GLN A 88 -1.42 -3.89 0.76
CA GLN A 88 -1.80 -5.31 0.78
C GLN A 88 -2.20 -5.90 -0.58
N SER A 89 -1.76 -5.30 -1.70
CA SER A 89 -2.04 -5.83 -3.03
C SER A 89 -1.32 -7.17 -3.26
N PHE A 90 -2.02 -8.17 -3.77
CA PHE A 90 -1.45 -9.51 -4.07
C PHE A 90 -0.67 -9.53 -5.36
N VAL A 91 -1.23 -8.87 -6.36
CA VAL A 91 -0.64 -8.67 -7.67
C VAL A 91 -0.94 -7.24 -8.04
N GLU A 92 0.09 -6.53 -8.44
CA GLU A 92 -0.05 -5.17 -8.93
C GLU A 92 0.92 -4.93 -10.06
N GLU A 93 0.37 -4.46 -11.18
CA GLU A 93 1.12 -4.05 -12.35
C GLU A 93 1.18 -2.54 -12.39
N GLN A 94 2.40 -1.99 -12.28
CA GLN A 94 2.69 -0.64 -12.72
C GLN A 94 3.09 -0.70 -14.18
N ARG A 95 2.23 -0.21 -15.08
CA ARG A 95 2.49 -0.13 -16.52
C ARG A 95 2.50 1.31 -16.99
N THR A 96 3.50 1.69 -17.76
CA THR A 96 3.58 3.01 -18.41
C THR A 96 3.10 2.94 -19.85
N GLY A 97 2.84 4.10 -20.45
CA GLY A 97 2.46 4.20 -21.86
C GLY A 97 3.52 3.62 -22.83
N ALA A 98 3.11 3.38 -24.07
CA ALA A 98 4.01 2.89 -25.13
C ALA A 98 5.29 3.72 -25.22
N GLY A 99 6.46 3.06 -25.15
CA GLY A 99 7.78 3.72 -25.28
C GLY A 99 8.23 4.56 -24.08
N ALA A 100 7.39 4.72 -23.05
CA ALA A 100 7.76 5.34 -21.78
C ALA A 100 8.30 4.27 -20.82
N VAL A 101 9.50 4.48 -20.28
CA VAL A 101 10.19 3.44 -19.50
C VAL A 101 10.94 3.99 -18.29
N ILE A 102 11.19 3.11 -17.32
CA ILE A 102 12.22 3.28 -16.30
C ILE A 102 13.48 2.60 -16.81
N LYS A 103 14.59 3.33 -16.85
CA LYS A 103 15.88 2.79 -17.31
C LYS A 103 16.67 2.23 -16.13
N ILE A 104 17.16 1.01 -16.28
CA ILE A 104 18.11 0.37 -15.38
C ILE A 104 19.48 0.40 -16.07
N PRO A 105 20.47 1.18 -15.58
CA PRO A 105 21.80 1.20 -16.18
C PRO A 105 22.56 -0.14 -15.99
N PRO A 106 23.67 -0.38 -16.71
CA PRO A 106 24.51 -1.56 -16.53
C PRO A 106 25.02 -1.74 -15.09
N ASN A 107 25.22 -2.98 -14.65
CA ASN A 107 25.76 -3.35 -13.33
C ASN A 107 24.93 -2.77 -12.17
N HIS A 108 23.61 -2.93 -12.27
CA HIS A 108 22.68 -2.49 -11.24
C HIS A 108 21.93 -3.67 -10.63
N LYS A 109 21.36 -3.42 -9.46
CA LYS A 109 20.49 -4.35 -8.74
C LYS A 109 19.18 -3.67 -8.39
N VAL A 110 18.15 -4.49 -8.23
CA VAL A 110 16.90 -4.10 -7.59
C VAL A 110 17.07 -4.21 -6.08
N ILE A 111 16.59 -3.23 -5.34
CA ILE A 111 16.60 -3.20 -3.87
C ILE A 111 15.31 -2.54 -3.37
N ALA A 112 14.78 -3.03 -2.26
CA ALA A 112 13.60 -2.43 -1.64
C ALA A 112 13.66 -2.52 -0.12
N ASP A 113 12.95 -1.62 0.52
CA ASP A 113 12.36 -1.82 1.83
C ASP A 113 10.93 -2.36 1.69
N LEU A 114 10.62 -3.30 2.58
CA LEU A 114 9.35 -3.99 2.62
C LEU A 114 8.74 -3.74 3.98
N HIS A 115 7.46 -3.48 4.04
CA HIS A 115 6.70 -3.54 5.28
C HIS A 115 5.88 -4.83 5.26
N MET A 116 6.19 -5.76 6.17
CA MET A 116 5.52 -7.04 6.29
C MET A 116 4.74 -7.12 7.60
N LEU A 117 3.54 -7.68 7.54
CA LEU A 117 2.60 -7.66 8.67
C LEU A 117 1.82 -8.98 8.74
N ASN A 118 1.98 -9.72 9.85
CA ASN A 118 1.15 -10.86 10.22
C ASN A 118 0.30 -10.52 11.44
N VAL A 119 -1.00 -10.30 11.24
CA VAL A 119 -1.98 -10.08 12.33
C VAL A 119 -2.61 -11.39 12.83
N GLY A 120 -2.22 -12.53 12.25
CA GLY A 120 -2.74 -13.84 12.57
C GLY A 120 -2.04 -14.49 13.78
N PRO A 121 -2.72 -15.45 14.43
CA PRO A 121 -2.18 -16.17 15.59
C PRO A 121 -1.17 -17.26 15.24
N ASP A 122 -1.05 -17.58 13.96
CA ASP A 122 -0.22 -18.64 13.45
C ASP A 122 1.06 -18.08 12.84
N THR A 123 2.13 -18.89 12.86
CA THR A 123 3.29 -18.64 12.02
C THR A 123 2.88 -18.84 10.56
N VAL A 124 3.20 -17.87 9.72
CA VAL A 124 2.87 -17.89 8.30
C VAL A 124 4.13 -17.89 7.47
N SER A 125 4.07 -18.56 6.32
CA SER A 125 5.14 -18.59 5.33
C SER A 125 4.65 -17.91 4.05
N THR A 126 5.38 -16.92 3.57
CA THR A 126 5.03 -16.15 2.36
C THR A 126 6.23 -16.01 1.43
N ASP A 127 5.98 -15.61 0.19
CA ASP A 127 6.99 -15.44 -0.84
C ASP A 127 6.64 -14.25 -1.75
N LEU A 128 7.64 -13.75 -2.47
CA LEU A 128 7.58 -12.50 -3.24
C LEU A 128 8.25 -12.68 -4.60
N PHE A 129 7.59 -12.15 -5.62
CA PHE A 129 7.97 -12.29 -7.01
C PHE A 129 7.89 -10.93 -7.70
N MET A 130 8.89 -10.60 -8.51
CA MET A 130 8.86 -9.41 -9.35
C MET A 130 9.12 -9.79 -10.80
N THR A 131 8.29 -9.27 -11.69
CA THR A 131 8.47 -9.36 -13.13
C THR A 131 8.77 -7.98 -13.71
N LEU A 132 9.85 -7.88 -14.47
CA LEU A 132 10.18 -6.71 -15.27
C LEU A 132 9.87 -7.01 -16.75
N GLU A 133 8.97 -6.23 -17.33
CA GLU A 133 8.73 -6.19 -18.77
C GLU A 133 9.75 -5.27 -19.42
N VAL A 134 10.74 -5.87 -20.07
CA VAL A 134 11.83 -5.16 -20.75
C VAL A 134 11.51 -5.03 -22.23
N ILE A 135 11.58 -3.81 -22.77
CA ILE A 135 11.38 -3.55 -24.20
C ILE A 135 12.71 -3.27 -24.91
N HIS A 136 12.70 -3.40 -26.25
CA HIS A 136 13.87 -3.11 -27.07
C HIS A 136 14.22 -1.60 -27.01
N PRO A 137 15.50 -1.21 -26.90
CA PRO A 137 15.89 0.21 -26.82
C PRO A 137 15.41 1.07 -28.00
N LYS A 138 15.26 0.47 -29.18
CA LYS A 138 14.70 1.10 -30.39
C LYS A 138 13.26 1.62 -30.20
N ASP A 139 12.49 0.99 -29.32
CA ASP A 139 11.07 1.29 -29.07
C ASP A 139 10.89 2.26 -27.89
N VAL A 140 12.00 2.81 -27.36
CA VAL A 140 12.00 3.78 -26.26
C VAL A 140 11.92 5.21 -26.80
N ASP A 141 10.90 5.92 -26.32
CA ASP A 141 10.63 7.33 -26.62
C ASP A 141 11.00 8.23 -25.44
N VAL A 142 10.73 7.81 -24.21
CA VAL A 142 10.97 8.61 -23.00
C VAL A 142 11.48 7.77 -21.83
N VAL A 143 12.44 8.30 -21.08
CA VAL A 143 12.89 7.71 -19.80
C VAL A 143 12.38 8.56 -18.64
N LEU A 144 11.48 7.97 -17.87
CA LEU A 144 10.76 8.62 -16.78
C LEU A 144 11.64 8.84 -15.55
N ALA A 145 11.21 9.76 -14.70
CA ALA A 145 11.74 9.96 -13.36
C ALA A 145 10.60 10.10 -12.36
N ALA A 146 10.90 9.81 -11.10
CA ALA A 146 9.91 9.75 -10.05
C ALA A 146 9.69 11.10 -9.36
N ILE A 147 8.45 11.28 -8.93
CA ILE A 147 8.01 12.32 -8.01
C ILE A 147 7.44 11.58 -6.81
N ARG A 148 7.91 11.91 -5.61
CA ARG A 148 7.32 11.45 -4.35
C ARG A 148 6.59 12.61 -3.69
N ALA A 149 5.41 12.37 -3.16
CA ALA A 149 4.76 13.28 -2.23
C ALA A 149 4.51 12.60 -0.88
N SER A 150 4.66 13.33 0.22
CA SER A 150 4.46 12.79 1.57
C SER A 150 3.93 13.86 2.52
N TYR A 151 2.80 13.57 3.18
CA TYR A 151 2.27 14.42 4.23
C TYR A 151 2.68 13.86 5.60
N ILE A 152 3.80 14.30 6.16
CA ILE A 152 4.36 13.74 7.39
C ILE A 152 3.76 14.38 8.65
N ASP A 153 3.30 15.64 8.57
CA ASP A 153 2.68 16.38 9.68
C ASP A 153 1.19 16.02 9.89
N LEU A 154 0.86 14.72 9.84
CA LEU A 154 -0.50 14.23 10.09
C LEU A 154 -0.81 14.21 11.58
N ASP A 155 -1.99 14.70 11.92
CA ASP A 155 -2.65 14.58 13.22
C ASP A 155 -4.17 14.52 12.97
N ILE A 156 -4.64 13.34 12.62
CA ILE A 156 -6.03 13.06 12.24
C ILE A 156 -6.87 13.01 13.52
N PRO A 157 -7.81 13.95 13.75
CA PRO A 157 -8.53 14.03 15.02
C PRO A 157 -9.41 12.81 15.28
N ALA A 158 -9.55 12.44 16.55
CA ALA A 158 -10.47 11.39 17.00
C ALA A 158 -11.94 11.70 16.64
N GLY A 159 -12.66 10.70 16.12
CA GLY A 159 -14.09 10.77 15.82
C GLY A 159 -14.48 11.68 14.65
N GLU A 160 -13.52 12.08 13.81
CA GLU A 160 -13.71 13.07 12.75
C GLU A 160 -13.42 12.48 11.36
N VAL A 161 -14.19 12.95 10.37
CA VAL A 161 -13.85 12.79 8.96
C VAL A 161 -13.07 14.03 8.53
N SER A 162 -11.87 13.85 7.98
CA SER A 162 -10.97 14.96 7.68
C SER A 162 -10.22 14.77 6.37
N LYS A 163 -9.77 15.88 5.77
CA LYS A 163 -8.93 15.90 4.57
C LYS A 163 -7.67 16.72 4.82
N PHE A 164 -6.52 16.18 4.43
CA PHE A 164 -5.21 16.81 4.57
C PHE A 164 -4.63 17.09 3.18
N THR A 165 -4.43 18.36 2.86
CA THR A 165 -3.92 18.79 1.54
C THR A 165 -2.52 19.38 1.64
N GLY A 166 -1.56 18.77 0.95
CA GLY A 166 -0.23 19.36 0.75
C GLY A 166 -0.28 20.43 -0.33
N VAL A 167 0.07 21.68 0.02
CA VAL A 167 -0.02 22.83 -0.90
C VAL A 167 1.37 23.27 -1.35
N CYS A 168 1.78 22.87 -2.55
CA CYS A 168 3.10 23.16 -3.14
C CYS A 168 2.98 24.33 -4.15
N ASN A 169 2.82 25.56 -3.65
CA ASN A 169 2.55 26.76 -4.48
C ASN A 169 3.71 27.17 -5.40
N ASP A 170 4.94 26.77 -5.09
CA ASP A 170 6.15 27.15 -5.83
C ASP A 170 6.65 26.03 -6.76
N PHE A 171 5.83 25.02 -7.07
CA PHE A 171 6.21 23.86 -7.89
C PHE A 171 6.88 24.23 -9.23
N GLY A 172 6.22 25.06 -10.03
CA GLY A 172 6.76 25.51 -11.31
C GLY A 172 8.03 26.36 -11.16
N GLN A 173 8.09 27.20 -10.11
CA GLN A 173 9.27 28.01 -9.79
C GLN A 173 10.47 27.11 -9.41
N ARG A 174 10.27 26.12 -8.54
CA ARG A 174 11.32 25.20 -8.09
C ARG A 174 11.86 24.35 -9.22
N TYR A 175 10.99 23.90 -10.12
CA TYR A 175 11.44 23.26 -11.35
C TYR A 175 12.34 24.19 -12.17
N ALA A 176 11.94 25.46 -12.33
CA ALA A 176 12.70 26.42 -13.12
C ALA A 176 14.05 26.78 -12.49
N GLU A 177 14.11 26.89 -11.16
CA GLU A 177 15.35 27.08 -10.41
C GLU A 177 16.31 25.89 -10.61
N ALA A 178 15.78 24.67 -10.60
CA ALA A 178 16.59 23.45 -10.72
C ALA A 178 17.05 23.15 -12.16
N THR A 179 16.25 23.50 -13.16
CA THR A 179 16.50 23.12 -14.57
C THR A 179 16.97 24.28 -15.46
N GLY A 180 16.78 25.53 -15.02
CA GLY A 180 17.05 26.73 -15.80
C GLY A 180 16.03 27.00 -16.92
N ALA A 181 14.90 26.31 -16.93
CA ALA A 181 13.83 26.46 -17.93
C ALA A 181 12.44 26.40 -17.26
N PRO A 182 11.39 27.01 -17.85
CA PRO A 182 10.02 26.85 -17.36
C PRO A 182 9.62 25.37 -17.22
N LEU A 183 8.61 25.10 -16.38
CA LEU A 183 8.07 23.75 -16.17
C LEU A 183 7.69 23.11 -17.51
N ASP A 184 8.39 22.02 -17.82
CA ASP A 184 8.21 21.16 -18.98
C ASP A 184 8.23 19.72 -18.46
N MET A 185 7.03 19.20 -18.19
CA MET A 185 6.83 17.91 -17.56
C MET A 185 5.54 17.28 -18.06
N LYS A 186 5.55 15.97 -18.29
CA LYS A 186 4.34 15.19 -18.52
C LYS A 186 4.23 14.06 -17.52
N LEU A 187 3.07 13.92 -16.91
CA LEU A 187 2.78 12.87 -15.93
C LEU A 187 2.26 11.62 -16.64
N HIS A 188 2.86 10.47 -16.38
CA HIS A 188 2.52 9.19 -17.02
C HIS A 188 1.80 8.22 -16.07
N TYR A 189 2.08 8.30 -14.77
CA TYR A 189 1.55 7.38 -13.79
C TYR A 189 1.46 8.04 -12.41
N VAL A 190 0.46 7.66 -11.62
CA VAL A 190 0.27 8.05 -10.23
C VAL A 190 -0.16 6.82 -9.43
N LEU A 191 0.38 6.69 -8.22
CA LEU A 191 -0.03 5.70 -7.23
C LEU A 191 -0.07 6.37 -5.85
N PRO A 192 -1.26 6.62 -5.29
CA PRO A 192 -1.38 7.08 -3.91
C PRO A 192 -1.27 5.91 -2.92
N HIS A 193 -1.05 6.25 -1.65
CA HIS A 193 -1.01 5.27 -0.57
C HIS A 193 -1.44 5.90 0.77
N TYR A 194 -2.30 5.17 1.47
CA TYR A 194 -2.79 5.43 2.82
C TYR A 194 -3.19 4.10 3.48
N HIS A 195 -3.40 4.10 4.80
CA HIS A 195 -3.83 2.91 5.54
C HIS A 195 -5.35 2.92 5.75
N TYR A 196 -5.80 2.17 6.75
CA TYR A 196 -7.17 1.67 6.88
C TYR A 196 -8.24 2.73 7.15
N LEU A 197 -7.86 3.85 7.76
CA LEU A 197 -8.73 5.01 7.98
C LEU A 197 -8.82 5.89 6.74
N GLY A 198 -7.87 5.77 5.81
CA GLY A 198 -7.88 6.52 4.57
C GLY A 198 -9.10 6.15 3.72
N ASN A 199 -9.73 7.15 3.12
CA ASN A 199 -10.96 6.97 2.36
C ASN A 199 -11.03 7.84 1.09
N HIS A 200 -9.97 8.57 0.78
CA HIS A 200 -9.94 9.48 -0.35
C HIS A 200 -8.50 9.85 -0.71
N PHE A 201 -8.22 9.92 -2.00
CA PHE A 201 -7.06 10.62 -2.52
C PHE A 201 -7.47 11.52 -3.69
N ASN A 202 -6.85 12.68 -3.79
CA ASN A 202 -6.99 13.58 -4.93
C ASN A 202 -5.64 14.22 -5.29
N LEU A 203 -5.36 14.31 -6.59
CA LEU A 203 -4.29 15.11 -7.17
C LEU A 203 -4.90 16.21 -8.04
N SER A 204 -4.49 17.45 -7.80
CA SER A 204 -4.90 18.63 -8.56
C SER A 204 -3.74 19.62 -8.75
N PHE A 205 -3.90 20.56 -9.69
CA PHE A 205 -2.90 21.54 -10.04
C PHE A 205 -3.42 22.98 -9.93
N MET A 206 -2.50 23.91 -9.72
CA MET A 206 -2.76 25.35 -9.61
C MET A 206 -2.01 26.10 -10.71
N GLY A 207 -2.67 27.09 -11.30
CA GLY A 207 -2.14 27.87 -12.41
C GLY A 207 -2.12 27.09 -13.73
N GLY A 208 -1.93 27.84 -14.83
CA GLY A 208 -1.87 27.25 -16.16
C GLY A 208 -3.18 26.60 -16.64
N PRO A 209 -3.12 25.70 -17.63
CA PRO A 209 -4.31 25.08 -18.23
C PRO A 209 -5.07 24.10 -17.32
N LEU A 210 -4.43 23.60 -16.26
CA LEU A 210 -4.98 22.62 -15.32
C LEU A 210 -5.49 23.25 -14.01
N ASP A 211 -5.55 24.57 -13.94
CA ASP A 211 -5.91 25.29 -12.71
C ASP A 211 -7.27 24.82 -12.14
N GLY A 212 -7.24 24.34 -10.91
CA GLY A 212 -8.41 23.88 -10.16
C GLY A 212 -9.02 22.56 -10.66
N GLN A 213 -8.32 21.82 -11.51
CA GLN A 213 -8.81 20.53 -12.02
C GLN A 213 -8.29 19.36 -11.17
N ASP A 214 -9.23 18.50 -10.78
CA ASP A 214 -8.94 17.16 -10.24
C ASP A 214 -8.51 16.25 -11.39
N VAL A 215 -7.26 15.79 -11.35
CA VAL A 215 -6.68 14.98 -12.45
C VAL A 215 -6.60 13.49 -12.11
N PHE A 216 -6.64 13.16 -10.82
CA PHE A 216 -6.67 11.79 -10.34
C PHE A 216 -7.37 11.74 -8.99
N THR A 217 -8.37 10.87 -8.85
CA THR A 217 -9.15 10.71 -7.62
C THR A 217 -9.35 9.23 -7.33
N VAL A 218 -9.18 8.86 -6.07
CA VAL A 218 -9.55 7.55 -5.53
C VAL A 218 -10.51 7.81 -4.38
N ASP A 219 -11.62 7.08 -4.34
CA ASP A 219 -12.58 7.13 -3.24
C ASP A 219 -12.65 5.75 -2.59
N GLY A 220 -12.65 5.74 -1.26
CA GLY A 220 -12.63 4.54 -0.42
C GLY A 220 -11.23 3.96 -0.21
N PHE A 221 -11.24 2.76 0.37
CA PHE A 221 -10.06 1.95 0.60
C PHE A 221 -10.44 0.48 0.38
N ASP A 222 -9.74 -0.15 -0.55
CA ASP A 222 -9.68 -1.59 -0.71
C ASP A 222 -8.21 -2.01 -0.86
N ALA A 223 -7.87 -3.25 -0.54
CA ALA A 223 -6.52 -3.78 -0.74
C ALA A 223 -6.26 -4.17 -2.20
N SER A 224 -6.69 -3.31 -3.13
CA SER A 224 -6.47 -3.47 -4.56
C SER A 224 -5.31 -2.59 -5.04
N ALA A 225 -4.89 -2.83 -6.28
CA ALA A 225 -3.95 -1.94 -6.96
C ALA A 225 -4.68 -0.65 -7.37
N ILE A 226 -4.32 0.48 -6.76
CA ILE A 226 -5.01 1.78 -6.96
C ILE A 226 -4.25 2.76 -7.86
N GLY A 227 -3.16 2.31 -8.49
CA GLY A 227 -2.39 3.14 -9.41
C GLY A 227 -3.08 3.39 -10.75
N GLY A 228 -2.85 4.57 -11.33
CA GLY A 228 -3.44 5.01 -12.58
C GLY A 228 -2.43 5.46 -13.63
N VAL A 229 -2.70 5.11 -14.89
CA VAL A 229 -1.91 5.50 -16.06
C VAL A 229 -2.59 6.66 -16.78
N PHE A 230 -1.81 7.65 -17.20
CA PHE A 230 -2.27 8.71 -18.10
C PHE A 230 -1.91 8.36 -19.55
N ASP A 231 -2.91 8.07 -20.38
CA ASP A 231 -2.75 7.84 -21.82
C ASP A 231 -3.78 8.67 -22.63
N PRO A 232 -3.36 9.77 -23.29
CA PRO A 232 -1.98 10.27 -23.37
C PRO A 232 -1.44 10.83 -22.04
N PRO A 233 -0.11 10.98 -21.89
CA PRO A 233 0.49 11.59 -20.70
C PRO A 233 -0.06 13.00 -20.44
N LEU A 234 -0.30 13.33 -19.18
CA LEU A 234 -0.87 14.62 -18.78
C LEU A 234 0.21 15.71 -18.82
N ASP A 235 0.04 16.69 -19.72
CA ASP A 235 0.95 17.82 -19.89
C ASP A 235 0.79 18.85 -18.75
N LEU A 236 1.87 19.08 -18.00
CA LEU A 236 1.92 20.02 -16.88
C LEU A 236 2.53 21.37 -17.26
N THR A 237 2.74 21.64 -18.55
CA THR A 237 3.32 22.90 -19.03
C THR A 237 2.51 24.10 -18.51
N GLY A 238 3.20 25.02 -17.83
CA GLY A 238 2.61 26.24 -17.31
C GLY A 238 1.87 26.10 -15.97
N VAL A 239 1.83 24.91 -15.37
CA VAL A 239 1.39 24.72 -13.98
C VAL A 239 2.33 25.49 -13.03
N GLU A 240 1.75 26.17 -12.05
CA GLU A 240 2.48 26.94 -11.04
C GLU A 240 2.63 26.16 -9.73
N GLY A 241 1.60 25.41 -9.34
CA GLY A 241 1.57 24.65 -8.10
C GLY A 241 0.88 23.29 -8.21
N VAL A 242 1.11 22.43 -7.23
CA VAL A 242 0.46 21.12 -7.10
C VAL A 242 -0.19 20.98 -5.72
N ARG A 243 -1.33 20.31 -5.69
CA ARG A 243 -2.07 19.94 -4.49
C ARG A 243 -2.30 18.43 -4.49
N TYR A 244 -1.98 17.77 -3.39
CA TYR A 244 -2.34 16.37 -3.16
C TYR A 244 -3.06 16.25 -1.83
N THR A 245 -4.18 15.53 -1.83
CA THR A 245 -5.10 15.46 -0.71
C THR A 245 -5.31 14.01 -0.32
N CYS A 246 -5.17 13.70 0.97
CA CYS A 246 -5.60 12.43 1.54
C CYS A 246 -6.76 12.68 2.51
N GLY A 247 -7.83 11.90 2.40
CA GLY A 247 -8.97 11.93 3.31
C GLY A 247 -8.99 10.72 4.23
N TYR A 248 -9.53 10.92 5.43
CA TYR A 248 -9.63 9.90 6.46
C TYR A 248 -10.98 9.95 7.16
N ASP A 249 -11.47 8.79 7.57
CA ASP A 249 -12.55 8.62 8.53
C ASP A 249 -11.97 7.99 9.81
N ASN A 250 -11.63 8.83 10.78
CA ASN A 250 -11.06 8.38 12.04
C ASN A 250 -12.16 8.13 13.07
N TRP A 251 -12.81 6.98 12.98
CA TRP A 251 -13.82 6.50 13.95
C TRP A 251 -13.22 6.11 15.33
N ARG A 252 -11.92 6.30 15.55
CA ARG A 252 -11.25 6.02 16.82
C ARG A 252 -11.45 7.15 17.83
N ASP A 253 -11.22 6.85 19.11
CA ASP A 253 -11.30 7.83 20.21
C ASP A 253 -9.97 8.54 20.49
N VAL A 254 -8.95 8.28 19.67
CA VAL A 254 -7.61 8.89 19.73
C VAL A 254 -7.26 9.54 18.39
N ASN A 255 -6.41 10.56 18.45
CA ASN A 255 -5.82 11.11 17.25
C ASN A 255 -4.84 10.10 16.64
N VAL A 256 -4.72 10.13 15.31
CA VAL A 256 -3.85 9.25 14.54
C VAL A 256 -2.84 10.07 13.74
N GLY A 257 -1.55 9.78 13.90
CA GLY A 257 -0.48 10.49 13.24
C GLY A 257 0.09 9.75 12.02
N TRP A 258 1.25 10.22 11.55
CA TRP A 258 2.04 9.55 10.51
C TRP A 258 2.78 8.33 11.04
N GLY A 259 2.69 7.19 10.35
CA GLY A 259 3.53 6.03 10.64
C GLY A 259 2.97 4.70 10.13
N ILE A 260 3.53 3.61 10.66
CA ILE A 260 3.09 2.22 10.43
C ILE A 260 2.23 1.71 11.61
N GLY A 261 1.78 0.45 11.55
CA GLY A 261 0.96 -0.18 12.59
C GLY A 261 -0.44 0.43 12.70
N ASP A 262 -0.71 1.08 13.82
CA ASP A 262 -1.99 1.75 14.10
C ASP A 262 -2.02 3.22 13.61
N GLN A 263 -0.97 3.69 12.93
CA GLN A 263 -0.88 5.03 12.37
C GLN A 263 -1.32 5.07 10.89
N GLU A 264 -1.35 6.26 10.29
CA GLU A 264 -1.76 6.49 8.90
C GLU A 264 -0.63 6.99 8.02
N MET A 265 -0.87 6.91 6.70
CA MET A 265 -0.02 7.49 5.67
C MET A 265 -0.81 8.26 4.61
N CYS A 266 -0.11 9.13 3.91
CA CYS A 266 -0.49 9.96 2.77
C CYS A 266 0.75 10.12 1.90
N VAL A 267 1.00 9.12 1.07
CA VAL A 267 2.11 9.10 0.12
C VAL A 267 1.54 9.11 -1.29
N MET A 268 2.30 9.65 -2.24
CA MET A 268 2.06 9.43 -3.65
C MET A 268 3.39 9.16 -4.36
N LEU A 269 3.45 8.10 -5.16
CA LEU A 269 4.42 7.94 -6.22
C LEU A 269 3.83 8.46 -7.53
N ALA A 270 4.61 9.20 -8.29
CA ALA A 270 4.30 9.58 -9.66
C ALA A 270 5.50 9.34 -10.57
N LEU A 271 5.24 8.98 -11.83
CA LEU A 271 6.27 8.85 -12.87
C LEU A 271 6.03 9.89 -13.95
N ALA A 272 7.05 10.66 -14.29
CA ALA A 272 6.95 11.77 -15.22
C ALA A 272 8.09 11.81 -16.23
N GLU A 273 7.79 12.32 -17.43
CA GLU A 273 8.77 12.86 -18.38
C GLU A 273 9.33 14.15 -17.78
N THR A 274 10.54 14.11 -17.21
CA THR A 274 11.16 15.27 -16.54
C THR A 274 12.69 15.12 -16.47
N LYS A 275 13.38 16.23 -16.20
CA LYS A 275 14.84 16.30 -16.02
C LYS A 275 15.29 16.12 -14.56
N ILE A 276 14.36 16.14 -13.62
CA ILE A 276 14.63 16.13 -12.18
C ILE A 276 13.76 15.08 -11.49
N LEU A 277 14.29 14.48 -10.43
CA LEU A 277 13.48 13.83 -9.40
C LEU A 277 12.93 14.90 -8.46
N LEU A 278 11.74 14.68 -7.93
CA LEU A 278 11.07 15.61 -7.03
C LEU A 278 10.60 14.88 -5.77
N ASP A 279 10.80 15.53 -4.62
CA ASP A 279 10.20 15.15 -3.35
C ASP A 279 9.38 16.34 -2.82
N LEU A 280 8.10 16.09 -2.56
CA LEU A 280 7.08 17.06 -2.16
C LEU A 280 6.61 16.71 -0.75
N SER A 281 7.10 17.41 0.26
CA SER A 281 6.90 16.97 1.65
C SER A 281 6.26 18.06 2.51
N VAL A 282 5.16 17.72 3.20
CA VAL A 282 4.63 18.52 4.31
C VAL A 282 5.20 17.96 5.61
N THR A 283 6.09 18.68 6.26
CA THR A 283 6.77 18.23 7.50
C THR A 283 6.41 19.07 8.72
N GLY A 284 5.51 20.04 8.57
CA GLY A 284 5.16 20.97 9.63
C GLY A 284 4.26 22.10 9.14
N GLY A 285 3.51 22.69 10.06
CA GLY A 285 2.73 23.90 9.80
C GLY A 285 1.31 23.65 9.29
N THR A 286 0.82 22.42 9.42
CA THR A 286 -0.56 22.03 9.14
C THR A 286 -1.55 22.89 9.94
N GLN A 287 -2.59 23.39 9.27
CA GLN A 287 -3.64 24.21 9.88
C GLN A 287 -5.01 23.81 9.33
N ALA A 288 -6.02 23.82 10.20
CA ALA A 288 -7.42 23.71 9.76
C ALA A 288 -7.80 24.97 8.96
N VAL A 289 -8.31 24.79 7.76
CA VAL A 289 -8.71 25.87 6.84
C VAL A 289 -10.21 26.01 6.68
N GLY A 290 -10.98 25.00 7.08
CA GLY A 290 -12.43 25.03 6.97
C GLY A 290 -13.11 23.72 7.35
N VAL A 291 -14.42 23.71 7.19
CA VAL A 291 -15.26 22.53 7.25
C VAL A 291 -16.16 22.58 6.02
N ASP A 292 -16.22 21.48 5.27
CA ASP A 292 -17.03 21.41 4.06
C ASP A 292 -18.55 21.27 4.37
N ALA A 293 -19.38 21.24 3.33
CA ALA A 293 -20.83 21.14 3.48
C ALA A 293 -21.31 19.81 4.10
N ASN A 294 -20.46 18.78 4.11
CA ASN A 294 -20.74 17.46 4.66
C ASN A 294 -20.17 17.29 6.08
N GLY A 295 -19.55 18.33 6.64
CA GLY A 295 -18.94 18.29 7.96
C GLY A 295 -17.51 17.76 7.97
N VAL A 296 -16.86 17.59 6.81
CA VAL A 296 -15.47 17.14 6.72
C VAL A 296 -14.54 18.29 7.07
N VAL A 297 -13.66 18.09 8.06
CA VAL A 297 -12.67 19.10 8.46
C VAL A 297 -11.52 19.13 7.45
N GLU A 298 -11.22 20.30 6.90
CA GLU A 298 -10.16 20.48 5.90
C GLU A 298 -8.91 21.07 6.55
N TYR A 299 -7.77 20.42 6.33
CA TYR A 299 -6.44 20.82 6.75
C TYR A 299 -5.56 21.08 5.54
N GLU A 300 -4.74 22.14 5.63
CA GLU A 300 -3.70 22.44 4.64
C GLU A 300 -2.34 22.55 5.33
N GLY A 301 -1.32 22.00 4.68
CA GLY A 301 0.06 22.11 5.11
C GLY A 301 0.95 22.68 4.00
N PRO A 302 1.89 23.59 4.32
CA PRO A 302 2.84 24.09 3.34
C PRO A 302 3.79 22.96 2.91
N CYS A 303 3.92 22.77 1.62
CA CYS A 303 4.76 21.73 1.04
C CYS A 303 6.17 22.25 0.73
N GLY A 304 7.19 21.58 1.23
CA GLY A 304 8.58 21.75 0.82
C GLY A 304 8.88 20.93 -0.44
N ILE A 305 9.70 21.48 -1.33
CA ILE A 305 10.07 20.84 -2.59
C ILE A 305 11.59 20.66 -2.65
N LEU A 306 12.03 19.41 -2.75
CA LEU A 306 13.40 19.05 -3.10
C LEU A 306 13.44 18.61 -4.56
N ALA A 307 14.22 19.34 -5.37
CA ALA A 307 14.46 19.02 -6.78
C ALA A 307 15.90 18.52 -6.96
N VAL A 308 16.05 17.30 -7.47
CA VAL A 308 17.36 16.67 -7.69
C VAL A 308 17.53 16.37 -9.18
N PRO A 309 18.62 16.82 -9.84
CA PRO A 309 18.90 16.45 -11.23
C PRO A 309 18.92 14.92 -11.41
N LYS A 310 18.29 14.46 -12.50
CA LYS A 310 18.32 13.04 -12.84
C LYS A 310 19.75 12.57 -13.06
N ASN A 311 20.09 11.37 -12.55
CA ASN A 311 21.38 10.74 -12.82
C ASN A 311 21.60 10.67 -14.36
N PRO A 312 22.74 11.15 -14.90
CA PRO A 312 23.02 11.12 -16.34
C PRO A 312 22.91 9.73 -16.98
N ALA A 313 23.10 8.66 -16.20
CA ALA A 313 22.93 7.27 -16.67
C ALA A 313 21.48 6.96 -17.10
N LEU A 314 20.49 7.72 -16.61
CA LEU A 314 19.06 7.59 -16.91
C LEU A 314 18.63 8.38 -18.17
N GLY A 315 19.57 8.65 -19.08
CA GLY A 315 19.28 9.24 -20.39
C GLY A 315 18.65 8.25 -21.38
N LEU A 316 18.15 8.78 -22.50
CA LEU A 316 17.64 7.99 -23.63
C LEU A 316 18.67 6.96 -24.13
N PRO A 317 18.22 5.88 -24.81
CA PRO A 317 19.14 4.97 -25.47
C PRO A 317 20.00 5.66 -26.53
N THR A 318 21.27 5.28 -26.56
CA THR A 318 22.24 5.60 -27.60
C THR A 318 21.88 4.91 -28.92
N GLU A 319 22.41 5.40 -30.05
CA GLU A 319 22.21 4.75 -31.35
C GLU A 319 22.72 3.30 -31.35
N ALA A 320 23.86 3.04 -30.71
CA ALA A 320 24.41 1.68 -30.61
C ALA A 320 23.47 0.72 -29.84
N GLU A 321 22.80 1.19 -28.79
CA GLU A 321 21.78 0.42 -28.06
C GLU A 321 20.53 0.18 -28.92
N ARG A 322 20.13 1.15 -29.74
CA ARG A 322 18.96 1.02 -30.64
C ARG A 322 19.20 0.06 -31.80
N ASP A 323 20.41 0.05 -32.36
CA ASP A 323 20.80 -0.80 -33.49
C ASP A 323 21.24 -2.21 -33.06
N GLY A 324 21.62 -2.37 -31.79
CA GLY A 324 22.00 -3.64 -31.19
C GLY A 324 20.82 -4.57 -30.92
N PRO A 325 21.07 -5.84 -30.54
CA PRO A 325 20.01 -6.73 -30.09
C PRO A 325 19.49 -6.33 -28.70
N LEU A 326 18.26 -6.74 -28.37
CA LEU A 326 17.75 -6.69 -27.01
C LEU A 326 18.54 -7.68 -26.13
N LEU A 327 19.29 -7.15 -25.17
CA LEU A 327 20.07 -7.91 -24.20
C LEU A 327 19.30 -7.98 -22.87
N VAL A 328 18.85 -9.17 -22.51
CA VAL A 328 18.12 -9.46 -21.27
C VAL A 328 18.90 -10.54 -20.52
N PRO A 329 19.38 -10.28 -19.31
CA PRO A 329 20.01 -11.28 -18.46
C PRO A 329 19.12 -12.50 -18.23
N ASP A 330 19.73 -13.66 -18.01
CA ASP A 330 19.01 -14.83 -17.56
C ASP A 330 18.49 -14.58 -16.14
N SER A 331 17.20 -14.80 -15.91
CA SER A 331 16.57 -14.61 -14.60
C SER A 331 16.04 -15.92 -14.00
N GLY A 332 16.23 -17.06 -14.69
CA GLY A 332 15.66 -18.34 -14.25
C GLY A 332 14.13 -18.42 -14.31
N ASP A 333 13.48 -17.45 -14.99
CA ASP A 333 12.03 -17.20 -15.14
C ASP A 333 11.12 -18.30 -14.58
N GLU A 334 10.84 -18.23 -13.27
CA GLU A 334 9.95 -19.16 -12.57
C GLU A 334 8.45 -18.86 -12.84
N GLY A 335 8.15 -17.76 -13.53
CA GLY A 335 6.81 -17.20 -13.65
C GLY A 335 6.29 -16.59 -12.36
N ILE A 336 5.09 -16.01 -12.44
CA ILE A 336 4.36 -15.49 -11.28
C ILE A 336 3.36 -16.57 -10.80
N PRO A 337 3.30 -16.91 -9.51
CA PRO A 337 2.27 -17.82 -9.01
C PRO A 337 0.87 -17.22 -9.19
N PRO A 338 -0.19 -18.03 -9.33
CA PRO A 338 -1.54 -17.50 -9.30
C PRO A 338 -1.81 -16.80 -7.96
N ILE A 339 -2.67 -15.78 -8.00
CA ILE A 339 -3.19 -15.15 -6.78
C ILE A 339 -3.82 -16.26 -5.91
N PRO A 340 -3.46 -16.36 -4.61
CA PRO A 340 -4.12 -17.29 -3.72
C PRO A 340 -5.64 -17.09 -3.75
N GLU A 341 -6.39 -18.14 -4.09
CA GLU A 341 -7.85 -18.10 -4.03
C GLU A 341 -8.29 -18.17 -2.56
N CYS A 342 -9.16 -17.23 -2.15
CA CYS A 342 -9.83 -17.36 -0.86
C CYS A 342 -10.69 -18.63 -0.87
N THR A 343 -10.57 -19.43 0.18
CA THR A 343 -11.39 -20.64 0.37
C THR A 343 -12.16 -20.49 1.67
N ASP A 344 -13.46 -20.81 1.63
CA ASP A 344 -14.31 -20.85 2.82
C ASP A 344 -13.78 -21.85 3.86
N HIS A 345 -14.07 -21.58 5.13
CA HIS A 345 -13.69 -22.43 6.25
C HIS A 345 -14.15 -23.88 6.04
N ASP A 346 -13.27 -24.86 6.31
CA ASP A 346 -13.67 -26.27 6.35
C ASP A 346 -14.44 -26.60 7.64
N PRO A 347 -15.76 -26.83 7.57
CA PRO A 347 -16.58 -27.08 8.76
C PRO A 347 -16.26 -28.41 9.45
N SER A 348 -15.46 -29.28 8.83
CA SER A 348 -15.01 -30.54 9.43
C SER A 348 -13.83 -30.38 10.39
N VAL A 349 -13.14 -29.22 10.36
CA VAL A 349 -12.02 -28.94 11.25
C VAL A 349 -12.53 -28.70 12.68
N ALA A 350 -11.86 -29.34 13.63
CA ALA A 350 -12.12 -29.16 15.07
C ALA A 350 -11.11 -28.17 15.69
N PRO A 351 -11.50 -27.40 16.71
CA PRO A 351 -10.59 -26.50 17.40
C PRO A 351 -9.55 -27.27 18.21
N VAL A 352 -8.36 -26.67 18.35
CA VAL A 352 -7.28 -27.22 19.20
C VAL A 352 -7.46 -26.83 20.67
N LEU A 353 -8.07 -25.66 20.91
CA LEU A 353 -8.36 -25.15 22.25
C LEU A 353 -9.80 -25.48 22.65
N ALA A 354 -10.07 -25.45 23.96
CA ALA A 354 -11.44 -25.59 24.45
C ALA A 354 -12.27 -24.38 23.99
N PRO A 355 -13.50 -24.57 23.48
CA PRO A 355 -14.34 -23.50 22.94
C PRO A 355 -14.99 -22.67 24.06
N THR A 356 -14.19 -21.82 24.70
CA THR A 356 -14.59 -20.88 25.76
C THR A 356 -14.35 -19.44 25.29
N LEU A 357 -15.08 -18.47 25.87
CA LEU A 357 -14.86 -17.06 25.55
C LEU A 357 -13.42 -16.63 25.87
N GLU A 358 -12.82 -17.14 26.95
CA GLU A 358 -11.42 -16.89 27.30
C GLU A 358 -10.46 -17.30 26.18
N ASN A 359 -10.64 -18.50 25.61
CA ASN A 359 -9.77 -18.98 24.53
C ASN A 359 -10.06 -18.27 23.20
N VAL A 360 -11.33 -17.98 22.89
CA VAL A 360 -11.69 -17.17 21.72
C VAL A 360 -11.05 -15.78 21.82
N PHE A 361 -11.11 -15.16 22.99
CA PHE A 361 -10.50 -13.86 23.22
C PHE A 361 -8.99 -13.90 23.02
N ALA A 362 -8.31 -14.86 23.66
CA ALA A 362 -6.85 -14.95 23.63
C ALA A 362 -6.28 -15.42 22.28
N ALA A 363 -7.00 -16.27 21.55
CA ALA A 363 -6.52 -16.88 20.30
C ALA A 363 -7.06 -16.19 19.03
N VAL A 364 -8.14 -15.41 19.12
CA VAL A 364 -8.78 -14.78 17.96
C VAL A 364 -8.94 -13.27 18.14
N PHE A 365 -9.66 -12.80 19.18
CA PHE A 365 -10.02 -11.38 19.29
C PHE A 365 -8.84 -10.46 19.57
N GLN A 366 -8.16 -10.68 20.70
CA GLN A 366 -6.95 -9.94 21.07
C GLN A 366 -5.88 -9.95 19.97
N PRO A 367 -5.64 -11.09 19.30
CA PRO A 367 -4.61 -11.14 18.29
C PRO A 367 -4.95 -10.66 16.87
N SER A 368 -6.15 -10.94 16.37
CA SER A 368 -6.47 -10.70 14.94
C SER A 368 -7.52 -9.63 14.73
N CYS A 369 -8.32 -9.33 15.75
CA CYS A 369 -9.36 -8.29 15.66
C CYS A 369 -8.93 -6.98 16.32
N MET A 370 -8.04 -7.04 17.32
CA MET A 370 -7.62 -5.87 18.10
C MET A 370 -6.22 -5.35 17.79
N PHE A 371 -5.34 -6.15 17.17
CA PHE A 371 -3.91 -5.84 17.06
C PHE A 371 -3.61 -4.52 16.31
N ASN A 372 -4.36 -4.19 15.26
CA ASN A 372 -4.27 -2.91 14.55
C ASN A 372 -5.35 -1.90 15.00
N ALA A 373 -5.80 -2.02 16.24
CA ALA A 373 -6.86 -1.18 16.83
C ALA A 373 -8.17 -1.18 16.02
N CYS A 374 -8.56 -2.31 15.42
CA CYS A 374 -9.85 -2.40 14.71
C CYS A 374 -11.02 -2.59 15.66
N HIS A 375 -10.90 -3.44 16.69
CA HIS A 375 -11.97 -3.72 17.65
C HIS A 375 -11.53 -3.65 19.13
N GLY A 376 -10.52 -2.83 19.43
CA GLY A 376 -10.04 -2.58 20.80
C GLY A 376 -10.69 -1.36 21.46
N VAL A 377 -10.23 -0.98 22.65
CA VAL A 377 -10.75 0.22 23.35
C VAL A 377 -10.56 1.47 22.49
N SER A 378 -9.35 1.62 21.93
CA SER A 378 -8.95 2.79 21.13
C SER A 378 -9.48 2.76 19.70
N GLY A 379 -10.18 1.71 19.31
CA GLY A 379 -10.72 1.59 17.98
C GLY A 379 -11.80 0.53 17.92
N GLN A 380 -13.02 1.00 17.68
CA GLN A 380 -14.24 0.21 17.67
C GLN A 380 -14.87 0.30 16.27
N ALA A 381 -14.26 -0.39 15.30
CA ALA A 381 -14.78 -0.48 13.95
C ALA A 381 -16.20 -1.04 14.01
N ALA A 382 -17.12 -0.35 13.32
CA ALA A 382 -18.56 -0.59 13.42
C ALA A 382 -19.14 -0.51 14.84
N GLY A 383 -18.45 0.13 15.78
CA GLY A 383 -18.86 0.29 17.17
C GLY A 383 -18.55 -0.91 18.09
N LEU A 384 -17.86 -1.95 17.61
CA LEU A 384 -17.61 -3.16 18.39
C LEU A 384 -16.34 -3.05 19.24
N ASN A 385 -16.47 -3.25 20.57
CA ASN A 385 -15.34 -3.23 21.50
C ASN A 385 -15.06 -4.61 22.13
N LEU A 386 -14.10 -5.34 21.57
CA LEU A 386 -13.69 -6.66 22.08
C LEU A 386 -12.91 -6.60 23.41
N GLN A 387 -12.63 -5.41 23.93
CA GLN A 387 -12.05 -5.19 25.26
C GLN A 387 -13.07 -4.64 26.29
N ALA A 388 -14.37 -4.70 25.98
CA ALA A 388 -15.40 -4.28 26.91
C ALA A 388 -15.27 -5.03 28.25
N PRO A 389 -15.47 -4.36 29.40
CA PRO A 389 -15.42 -5.02 30.72
C PRO A 389 -16.39 -6.19 30.86
N ASP A 390 -17.52 -6.14 30.16
CA ASP A 390 -18.47 -7.25 30.00
C ASP A 390 -18.53 -7.67 28.53
N LEU A 391 -17.46 -8.32 28.07
CA LEU A 391 -17.28 -8.74 26.68
C LEU A 391 -18.42 -9.65 26.19
N LEU A 392 -18.94 -10.54 27.05
CA LEU A 392 -20.02 -11.42 26.63
C LEU A 392 -21.29 -10.62 26.32
N THR A 393 -21.66 -9.69 27.19
CA THR A 393 -22.82 -8.82 26.95
C THR A 393 -22.61 -7.95 25.70
N GLU A 394 -21.41 -7.38 25.52
CA GLU A 394 -21.06 -6.66 24.29
C GLU A 394 -21.32 -7.53 23.06
N LEU A 395 -20.80 -8.75 23.01
CA LEU A 395 -20.97 -9.64 21.85
C LEU A 395 -22.42 -10.07 21.58
N LEU A 396 -23.23 -10.22 22.62
CA LEU A 396 -24.63 -10.65 22.50
C LEU A 396 -25.59 -9.51 22.16
N GLU A 397 -25.31 -8.29 22.63
CA GLU A 397 -26.20 -7.13 22.49
C GLU A 397 -25.75 -6.15 21.39
N HIS A 398 -24.58 -6.37 20.77
CA HIS A 398 -24.04 -5.48 19.75
C HIS A 398 -24.93 -5.41 18.49
N GLU A 399 -25.24 -4.18 18.08
CA GLU A 399 -25.97 -3.90 16.84
C GLU A 399 -25.05 -4.10 15.62
N VAL A 400 -25.36 -5.08 14.78
CA VAL A 400 -24.55 -5.38 13.59
C VAL A 400 -24.83 -4.37 12.47
N LEU A 401 -23.87 -3.48 12.18
CA LEU A 401 -23.98 -2.56 11.05
C LEU A 401 -23.83 -3.23 9.67
N GLY A 402 -23.04 -4.31 9.60
CA GLY A 402 -22.78 -5.04 8.35
C GLY A 402 -23.96 -5.89 7.84
N ASN A 403 -24.85 -6.32 8.76
CA ASN A 403 -26.08 -7.05 8.49
C ASN A 403 -27.18 -6.55 9.45
N PRO A 404 -27.76 -5.36 9.21
CA PRO A 404 -28.71 -4.75 10.13
C PRO A 404 -29.91 -5.64 10.45
N GLY A 405 -30.15 -5.87 11.74
CA GLY A 405 -31.21 -6.74 12.24
C GLY A 405 -30.78 -8.18 12.51
N GLY A 406 -29.58 -8.59 12.10
CA GLY A 406 -28.96 -9.86 12.50
C GLY A 406 -28.27 -9.76 13.87
N ALA A 407 -28.04 -10.91 14.50
CA ALA A 407 -27.26 -11.00 15.73
C ALA A 407 -25.76 -11.11 15.42
N LEU A 408 -24.91 -10.42 16.19
CA LEU A 408 -23.46 -10.64 16.10
C LEU A 408 -23.13 -12.08 16.51
N ILE A 409 -23.75 -12.53 17.61
CA ILE A 409 -23.73 -13.89 18.12
C ILE A 409 -25.16 -14.34 18.41
N GLU A 410 -25.58 -15.45 17.80
CA GLU A 410 -26.79 -16.20 18.13
C GLU A 410 -26.38 -17.47 18.90
N PRO A 411 -26.55 -17.52 20.23
CA PRO A 411 -26.13 -18.66 21.05
C PRO A 411 -26.72 -19.99 20.58
N GLY A 412 -25.85 -20.94 20.23
CA GLY A 412 -26.23 -22.27 19.76
C GLY A 412 -26.40 -22.38 18.24
N ASP A 413 -26.33 -21.27 17.50
CA ASP A 413 -26.47 -21.26 16.03
C ASP A 413 -25.36 -20.43 15.36
N PRO A 414 -24.21 -21.06 15.04
CA PRO A 414 -23.12 -20.39 14.34
C PRO A 414 -23.54 -19.83 12.98
N GLU A 415 -24.41 -20.52 12.25
CA GLU A 415 -24.83 -20.09 10.91
C GLU A 415 -25.72 -18.84 10.97
N ALA A 416 -26.46 -18.63 12.06
CA ALA A 416 -27.23 -17.41 12.31
C ALA A 416 -26.38 -16.27 12.94
N SER A 417 -25.10 -16.53 13.26
CA SER A 417 -24.22 -15.56 13.92
C SER A 417 -23.36 -14.80 12.91
N TRP A 418 -23.53 -13.48 12.81
CA TRP A 418 -22.78 -12.66 11.86
C TRP A 418 -21.26 -12.77 12.06
N LEU A 419 -20.78 -12.87 13.30
CA LEU A 419 -19.35 -13.04 13.58
C LEU A 419 -18.78 -14.28 12.88
N TYR A 420 -19.48 -15.42 12.93
CA TYR A 420 -19.00 -16.63 12.27
C TYR A 420 -19.03 -16.49 10.75
N GLN A 421 -20.11 -15.93 10.19
CA GLN A 421 -20.24 -15.74 8.75
C GLN A 421 -19.08 -14.91 8.17
N VAL A 422 -18.73 -13.78 8.81
CA VAL A 422 -17.62 -12.94 8.34
C VAL A 422 -16.24 -13.58 8.54
N LEU A 423 -16.08 -14.52 9.47
CA LEU A 423 -14.82 -15.24 9.69
C LEU A 423 -14.69 -16.51 8.82
N ALA A 424 -15.81 -17.09 8.39
CA ALA A 424 -15.87 -18.41 7.77
C ALA A 424 -16.16 -18.40 6.26
N SER A 425 -16.64 -17.28 5.71
CA SER A 425 -16.94 -17.14 4.29
C SER A 425 -16.06 -16.09 3.64
N CYS A 426 -15.54 -16.37 2.45
CA CYS A 426 -14.85 -15.41 1.60
C CYS A 426 -15.77 -14.31 1.06
N GLU A 427 -17.05 -14.64 0.88
CA GLU A 427 -18.09 -13.74 0.40
C GLU A 427 -19.31 -13.80 1.33
N PRO A 428 -19.18 -13.32 2.59
CA PRO A 428 -20.30 -13.34 3.53
C PRO A 428 -21.45 -12.51 2.98
N MET A 429 -22.67 -13.03 3.06
CA MET A 429 -23.86 -12.35 2.54
C MET A 429 -24.78 -11.93 3.68
N THR A 430 -25.25 -10.69 3.62
CA THR A 430 -26.36 -10.23 4.47
C THR A 430 -27.65 -11.01 4.18
N ASP A 431 -28.63 -10.91 5.07
CA ASP A 431 -29.97 -11.49 4.87
C ASP A 431 -30.66 -10.94 3.62
N GLY A 432 -30.27 -9.73 3.17
CA GLY A 432 -30.72 -9.08 1.94
C GLY A 432 -30.00 -9.55 0.66
N GLY A 433 -29.04 -10.48 0.76
CA GLY A 433 -28.27 -11.00 -0.37
C GLY A 433 -27.16 -10.06 -0.86
N VAL A 434 -26.76 -9.08 -0.06
CA VAL A 434 -25.63 -8.19 -0.35
C VAL A 434 -24.36 -8.84 0.21
N THR A 435 -23.38 -9.10 -0.66
CA THR A 435 -22.04 -9.54 -0.26
C THR A 435 -21.31 -8.44 0.51
N GLN A 436 -20.69 -8.83 1.62
CA GLN A 436 -19.87 -7.98 2.47
C GLN A 436 -18.42 -8.45 2.45
N THR A 437 -17.52 -7.63 2.99
CA THR A 437 -16.12 -8.02 3.20
C THR A 437 -16.00 -8.98 4.38
N HIS A 438 -15.28 -10.08 4.20
CA HIS A 438 -14.93 -10.99 5.29
C HIS A 438 -13.92 -10.37 6.27
N MET A 439 -13.67 -11.07 7.36
CA MET A 439 -12.70 -10.71 8.39
C MET A 439 -11.54 -11.72 8.43
N PRO A 440 -10.30 -11.27 8.67
CA PRO A 440 -9.88 -9.88 8.85
C PRO A 440 -10.07 -9.05 7.58
N ARG A 441 -10.56 -7.82 7.71
CA ARG A 441 -10.86 -6.96 6.56
C ARG A 441 -9.59 -6.78 5.73
N ASN A 442 -9.74 -6.93 4.41
CA ASN A 442 -8.67 -6.83 3.41
C ASN A 442 -7.59 -7.92 3.48
N ALA A 443 -7.79 -8.98 4.27
CA ALA A 443 -6.99 -10.19 4.12
C ALA A 443 -7.41 -10.94 2.84
N PRO A 444 -6.51 -11.61 2.11
CA PRO A 444 -6.87 -12.45 0.95
C PRO A 444 -7.57 -13.75 1.31
N THR A 445 -7.44 -14.14 2.57
CA THR A 445 -7.80 -15.44 3.10
C THR A 445 -8.43 -15.21 4.45
N LEU A 446 -9.25 -16.18 4.84
CA LEU A 446 -9.81 -16.23 6.18
C LEU A 446 -8.74 -16.50 7.22
N LEU A 447 -9.13 -16.37 8.49
CA LEU A 447 -8.33 -16.92 9.59
C LEU A 447 -8.15 -18.42 9.41
N GLY A 448 -7.08 -18.97 10.00
CA GLY A 448 -6.85 -20.42 9.96
C GLY A 448 -8.05 -21.20 10.50
N ASP A 449 -8.36 -22.33 9.86
CA ASP A 449 -9.57 -23.12 10.14
C ASP A 449 -9.75 -23.46 11.63
N GLN A 450 -8.65 -23.67 12.37
CA GLN A 450 -8.72 -23.98 13.80
C GLN A 450 -9.23 -22.80 14.64
N SER A 451 -8.88 -21.56 14.25
CA SER A 451 -9.35 -20.33 14.89
C SER A 451 -10.82 -20.08 14.58
N VAL A 452 -11.23 -20.29 13.32
CA VAL A 452 -12.64 -20.19 12.91
C VAL A 452 -13.48 -21.28 13.61
N ALA A 453 -12.98 -22.51 13.66
CA ALA A 453 -13.62 -23.62 14.38
C ALA A 453 -13.75 -23.36 15.89
N LEU A 454 -12.79 -22.64 16.50
CA LEU A 454 -12.85 -22.26 17.90
C LEU A 454 -14.02 -21.31 18.19
N VAL A 455 -14.22 -20.31 17.32
CA VAL A 455 -15.36 -19.39 17.41
C VAL A 455 -16.67 -20.15 17.15
N ARG A 456 -16.72 -20.97 16.09
CA ARG A 456 -17.88 -21.78 15.72
C ARG A 456 -18.36 -22.66 16.88
N ASP A 457 -17.45 -23.44 17.46
CA ASP A 457 -17.80 -24.39 18.51
C ASP A 457 -18.15 -23.69 19.82
N TRP A 458 -17.57 -22.50 20.09
CA TRP A 458 -17.96 -21.69 21.24
C TRP A 458 -19.40 -21.18 21.11
N ILE A 459 -19.77 -20.67 19.93
CA ILE A 459 -21.15 -20.27 19.62
C ILE A 459 -22.09 -21.48 19.72
N ALA A 460 -21.75 -22.61 19.08
CA ALA A 460 -22.57 -23.82 19.09
C ALA A 460 -22.83 -24.37 20.50
N ASN A 461 -21.90 -24.16 21.43
CA ASN A 461 -22.05 -24.52 22.84
C ASN A 461 -22.85 -23.49 23.67
N GLY A 462 -23.50 -22.54 23.01
CA GLY A 462 -24.36 -21.52 23.63
C GLY A 462 -23.64 -20.25 24.03
N ALA A 463 -22.47 -19.95 23.44
CA ALA A 463 -21.69 -18.74 23.69
C ALA A 463 -21.48 -18.44 25.19
N ASN A 464 -21.13 -19.47 25.96
CA ASN A 464 -20.95 -19.36 27.41
C ASN A 464 -19.65 -18.59 27.77
N PRO A 465 -19.61 -17.91 28.93
CA PRO A 465 -18.44 -17.16 29.38
C PRO A 465 -17.19 -18.01 29.61
#